data_AF-A0A8S9BBV8-F1
#
_entry.id   AF-A0A8S9BBV8-F1
#
_cell.length_a   1.000
_cell.length_b   1.000
_cell.length_c   1.000
_cell.angle_alpha   90.00
_cell.angle_beta   90.00
_cell.angle_gamma   90.00
#
_symmetry.space_group_name_H-M   'P 1'
#
loop_
_entity.id
_entity.type
_entity.pdbx_description
1 polymer ?
#
loop_
_entity_poly.entity_id
_entity_poly.type
_entity_poly.pdbx_seq_one_letter_code
_entity_poly.pdbx_strand_id
1 'polypeptide(L)'
;MMHSEDFQSWKRTFGTLDEKQFKELPVKVPGLKTNISNEKAGISLGSMVFSHNDFRQLFDIEVEKMINNIKNQMNIMREKAPNKQINYLVLSGGLRSSAYVQKRLKTAFTGANFHPAAPSLKVIAAENDESQLAVVKGLVWDQMQRQKTGKAVLKERMARASYGVVCDVPYDPKEDFGHTPYKDPIDGKLMLKGHIVWVIKKDHLINVDDDKTYTFTRIFMRDQPRKWKSTIVICHNDPDDLPNNVRDGKEENADVKKLAEVESDLSKVSINKFTEHRGKRKLFGMKQGESYWEARYNVKFVIGAAADARFQGQQWTAQNAIKIDWQEGANVPARPAEATPKKFYSTGRGRRKYEWGDDDEE
;
A
#
# COMPACT_ATOMS: atom_id res chain seq x y z
N MET A 1 -21.45 -24.08 -16.14
CA MET A 1 -22.65 -23.25 -16.42
C MET A 1 -22.30 -21.76 -16.42
N MET A 2 -21.87 -21.15 -15.32
CA MET A 2 -21.61 -19.68 -15.25
C MET A 2 -20.58 -19.14 -16.26
N HIS A 3 -19.73 -19.97 -16.86
CA HIS A 3 -18.79 -19.59 -17.92
C HIS A 3 -19.29 -19.89 -19.35
N SER A 4 -20.54 -20.34 -19.54
CA SER A 4 -21.08 -20.54 -20.89
C SER A 4 -21.32 -19.20 -21.60
N GLU A 5 -21.24 -19.22 -22.92
CA GLU A 5 -21.50 -18.04 -23.76
C GLU A 5 -22.92 -17.51 -23.53
N ASP A 6 -23.91 -18.40 -23.45
CA ASP A 6 -25.31 -18.07 -23.10
C ASP A 6 -25.37 -17.23 -21.81
N PHE A 7 -24.80 -17.74 -20.72
CA PHE A 7 -24.85 -17.08 -19.41
C PHE A 7 -24.11 -15.73 -19.43
N GLN A 8 -22.95 -15.66 -20.10
CA GLN A 8 -22.19 -14.42 -20.23
C GLN A 8 -22.89 -13.40 -21.15
N SER A 9 -23.64 -13.85 -22.16
CA SER A 9 -24.50 -12.99 -22.98
C SER A 9 -25.62 -12.39 -22.13
N TRP A 10 -26.41 -13.21 -21.44
CA TRP A 10 -27.50 -12.78 -20.57
C TRP A 10 -27.03 -11.88 -19.43
N LYS A 11 -25.88 -12.19 -18.82
CA LYS A 11 -25.25 -11.34 -17.78
C LYS A 11 -24.90 -9.94 -18.30
N ARG A 12 -24.51 -9.80 -19.58
CA ARG A 12 -24.17 -8.51 -20.19
C ARG A 12 -25.42 -7.69 -20.55
N THR A 13 -26.50 -8.34 -20.98
CA THR A 13 -27.78 -7.65 -21.31
C THR A 13 -28.66 -7.39 -20.08
N PHE A 14 -28.37 -8.01 -18.93
CA PHE A 14 -29.21 -7.86 -17.74
C PHE A 14 -29.36 -6.40 -17.28
N GLY A 15 -30.61 -5.99 -17.08
CA GLY A 15 -30.99 -4.62 -16.75
C GLY A 15 -31.06 -3.64 -17.92
N THR A 16 -30.83 -4.09 -19.18
CA THR A 16 -31.19 -3.31 -20.39
C THR A 16 -32.63 -3.57 -20.84
N LEU A 17 -33.13 -4.78 -20.58
CA LEU A 17 -34.51 -5.19 -20.80
C LEU A 17 -35.35 -4.94 -19.54
N ASP A 18 -36.58 -4.49 -19.72
CA ASP A 18 -37.55 -4.46 -18.63
C ASP A 18 -38.07 -5.86 -18.30
N GLU A 19 -38.55 -6.06 -17.07
CA GLU A 19 -39.07 -7.35 -16.57
C GLU A 19 -40.15 -7.97 -17.48
N LYS A 20 -41.00 -7.13 -18.11
CA LYS A 20 -42.03 -7.56 -19.07
C LYS A 20 -41.47 -8.03 -20.43
N GLN A 21 -40.25 -7.60 -20.77
CA GLN A 21 -39.52 -8.01 -21.98
C GLN A 21 -38.62 -9.21 -21.70
N PHE A 22 -38.31 -9.46 -20.43
CA PHE A 22 -37.44 -10.53 -19.96
C PHE A 22 -38.19 -11.86 -19.90
N LYS A 23 -38.17 -12.59 -21.02
CA LYS A 23 -38.66 -13.97 -21.10
C LYS A 23 -37.78 -14.92 -20.28
N GLU A 24 -38.26 -16.14 -20.11
CA GLU A 24 -37.49 -17.29 -19.65
C GLU A 24 -36.18 -17.47 -20.42
N LEU A 25 -35.06 -17.59 -19.69
CA LEU A 25 -33.72 -17.69 -20.26
C LEU A 25 -33.18 -19.12 -20.18
N PRO A 26 -33.11 -19.88 -21.30
CA PRO A 26 -32.41 -21.14 -21.33
C PRO A 26 -30.88 -20.91 -21.29
N VAL A 27 -30.22 -21.50 -20.30
CA VAL A 27 -28.76 -21.61 -20.21
C VAL A 27 -28.42 -23.09 -20.29
N LYS A 28 -27.69 -23.50 -21.35
CA LYS A 28 -27.38 -24.91 -21.58
C LYS A 28 -26.61 -25.52 -20.41
N VAL A 29 -27.09 -26.63 -19.87
CA VAL A 29 -26.39 -27.34 -18.79
C VAL A 29 -25.33 -28.26 -19.41
N PRO A 30 -24.04 -28.14 -19.03
CA PRO A 30 -22.99 -29.00 -19.59
C PRO A 30 -23.28 -30.49 -19.36
N GLY A 31 -23.14 -31.31 -20.40
CA GLY A 31 -23.38 -32.75 -20.37
C GLY A 31 -24.84 -33.19 -20.51
N LEU A 32 -25.83 -32.30 -20.39
CA LEU A 32 -27.23 -32.63 -20.60
C LEU A 32 -27.61 -32.58 -22.09
N LYS A 33 -28.37 -33.59 -22.52
CA LYS A 33 -28.90 -33.72 -23.88
C LYS A 33 -30.21 -32.95 -24.02
N THR A 34 -30.52 -32.50 -25.24
CA THR A 34 -31.71 -31.68 -25.55
C THR A 34 -33.04 -32.40 -25.39
N ASN A 35 -33.05 -33.72 -25.21
CA ASN A 35 -34.24 -34.52 -24.92
C ASN A 35 -34.53 -34.68 -23.41
N ILE A 36 -33.74 -34.04 -22.53
CA ILE A 36 -33.90 -34.15 -21.07
C ILE A 36 -34.55 -32.86 -20.54
N SER A 37 -35.75 -33.00 -19.98
CA SER A 37 -36.45 -31.95 -19.24
C SER A 37 -36.77 -32.45 -17.83
N ASN A 38 -36.72 -31.56 -16.84
CA ASN A 38 -37.09 -31.82 -15.46
C ASN A 38 -37.63 -30.52 -14.84
N GLU A 39 -38.95 -30.41 -14.78
CA GLU A 39 -39.69 -29.25 -14.27
C GLU A 39 -39.28 -28.87 -12.84
N LYS A 40 -39.15 -29.86 -11.94
CA LYS A 40 -38.74 -29.63 -10.55
C LYS A 40 -37.32 -29.06 -10.40
N ALA A 41 -36.47 -29.25 -11.41
CA ALA A 41 -35.12 -28.70 -11.45
C ALA A 41 -35.01 -27.42 -12.31
N GLY A 42 -36.12 -26.92 -12.86
CA GLY A 42 -36.12 -25.80 -13.80
C GLY A 42 -35.41 -26.11 -15.12
N ILE A 43 -35.37 -27.39 -15.55
CA ILE A 43 -34.66 -27.81 -16.77
C ILE A 43 -35.67 -28.08 -17.89
N SER A 44 -35.48 -27.42 -19.04
CA SER A 44 -36.20 -27.69 -20.28
C SER A 44 -35.22 -27.88 -21.42
N LEU A 45 -35.38 -28.97 -22.19
CA LEU A 45 -34.58 -29.29 -23.37
C LEU A 45 -33.05 -29.22 -23.14
N GLY A 46 -32.58 -29.79 -22.02
CA GLY A 46 -31.17 -29.80 -21.61
C GLY A 46 -30.62 -28.45 -21.12
N SER A 47 -31.47 -27.44 -20.94
CA SER A 47 -31.11 -26.10 -20.49
C SER A 47 -31.80 -25.75 -19.18
N MET A 48 -31.10 -25.11 -18.26
CA MET A 48 -31.71 -24.54 -17.06
C MET A 48 -32.39 -23.23 -17.44
N VAL A 49 -33.64 -23.06 -17.06
CA VAL A 49 -34.48 -21.91 -17.40
C VAL A 49 -34.51 -20.96 -16.22
N PHE A 50 -34.07 -19.72 -16.43
CA PHE A 50 -34.11 -18.66 -15.42
C PHE A 50 -35.21 -17.65 -15.73
N SER A 51 -36.03 -17.31 -14.73
CA SER A 51 -36.88 -16.12 -14.79
C SER A 51 -36.05 -14.85 -14.54
N HIS A 52 -36.66 -13.68 -14.77
CA HIS A 52 -36.07 -12.39 -14.39
C HIS A 52 -35.71 -12.33 -12.90
N ASN A 53 -36.58 -12.88 -12.04
CA ASN A 53 -36.39 -12.88 -10.59
C ASN A 53 -35.26 -13.83 -10.16
N ASP A 54 -35.15 -15.02 -10.75
CA ASP A 54 -34.06 -15.95 -10.44
C ASP A 54 -32.71 -15.34 -10.82
N PHE A 55 -32.64 -14.81 -12.05
CA PHE A 55 -31.42 -14.18 -12.56
C PHE A 55 -31.04 -12.94 -11.72
N ARG A 56 -32.03 -12.15 -11.30
CA ARG A 56 -31.86 -11.02 -10.37
C ARG A 56 -31.22 -11.46 -9.05
N GLN A 57 -31.78 -12.48 -8.40
CA GLN A 57 -31.32 -12.92 -7.07
C GLN A 57 -29.86 -13.38 -7.07
N LEU A 58 -29.36 -13.94 -8.18
CA LEU A 58 -27.94 -14.29 -8.34
C LEU A 58 -26.99 -13.09 -8.23
N PHE A 59 -27.44 -11.87 -8.58
CA PHE A 59 -26.62 -10.65 -8.53
C PHE A 59 -26.95 -9.74 -7.34
N ASP A 60 -28.17 -9.78 -6.81
CA ASP A 60 -28.60 -8.89 -5.72
C ASP A 60 -27.69 -8.97 -4.49
N ILE A 61 -27.21 -10.17 -4.15
CA ILE A 61 -26.27 -10.41 -3.05
C ILE A 61 -24.96 -9.61 -3.23
N GLU A 62 -24.37 -9.64 -4.42
CA GLU A 62 -23.10 -8.94 -4.71
C GLU A 62 -23.30 -7.44 -4.94
N VAL A 63 -24.45 -7.03 -5.48
CA VAL A 63 -24.80 -5.62 -5.64
C VAL A 63 -25.05 -4.95 -4.29
N GLU A 64 -25.73 -5.61 -3.35
CA GLU A 64 -25.92 -5.07 -1.99
C GLU A 64 -24.60 -4.99 -1.22
N LYS A 65 -23.71 -5.99 -1.31
CA LYS A 65 -22.35 -5.89 -0.76
C LYS A 65 -21.61 -4.67 -1.33
N MET A 66 -21.70 -4.42 -2.64
CA MET A 66 -21.09 -3.26 -3.28
C MET A 66 -21.67 -1.93 -2.75
N ILE A 67 -23.00 -1.81 -2.65
CA ILE A 67 -23.68 -0.62 -2.11
C ILE A 67 -23.24 -0.37 -0.66
N ASN A 68 -23.23 -1.40 0.18
CA ASN A 68 -22.85 -1.27 1.59
C ASN A 68 -21.37 -0.90 1.76
N ASN A 69 -20.48 -1.47 0.95
CA ASN A 69 -19.07 -1.07 0.93
C ASN A 69 -18.89 0.41 0.53
N ILE A 70 -19.63 0.90 -0.47
CA ILE A 70 -19.60 2.32 -0.86
C ILE A 70 -20.12 3.21 0.28
N LYS A 71 -21.27 2.88 0.91
CA LYS A 71 -21.80 3.60 2.08
C LYS A 71 -20.78 3.68 3.22
N ASN A 72 -20.09 2.58 3.52
CA ASN A 72 -19.05 2.55 4.56
C ASN A 72 -17.89 3.50 4.23
N GLN A 73 -17.41 3.52 2.98
CA GLN A 73 -16.37 4.49 2.57
C GLN A 73 -16.86 5.94 2.66
N MET A 74 -18.13 6.20 2.35
CA MET A 74 -18.72 7.54 2.49
C MET A 74 -18.86 8.00 3.95
N ASN A 75 -19.13 7.08 4.89
CA ASN A 75 -19.13 7.37 6.33
C ASN A 75 -17.72 7.71 6.83
N ILE A 76 -16.72 6.87 6.50
CA ILE A 76 -15.31 7.10 6.85
C ILE A 76 -14.83 8.45 6.32
N MET A 77 -15.22 8.84 5.09
CA MET A 77 -14.85 10.15 4.55
C MET A 77 -15.51 11.31 5.32
N ARG A 78 -16.77 11.17 5.76
CA ARG A 78 -17.46 12.20 6.56
C ARG A 78 -16.82 12.36 7.94
N GLU A 79 -16.34 11.27 8.53
CA GLU A 79 -15.63 11.27 9.82
C GLU A 79 -14.25 11.90 9.70
N LYS A 80 -13.45 11.51 8.70
CA LYS A 80 -12.08 12.00 8.49
C LYS A 80 -11.98 13.37 7.81
N ALA A 81 -13.02 13.80 7.08
CA ALA A 81 -13.04 15.04 6.33
C ALA A 81 -14.46 15.62 6.24
N PRO A 82 -15.05 16.08 7.36
CA PRO A 82 -16.46 16.51 7.44
C PRO A 82 -16.81 17.66 6.48
N ASN A 83 -15.84 18.49 6.12
CA ASN A 83 -16.01 19.62 5.21
C ASN A 83 -15.90 19.25 3.72
N LYS A 84 -15.62 17.98 3.38
CA LYS A 84 -15.55 17.50 1.99
C LYS A 84 -16.83 16.76 1.61
N GLN A 85 -17.20 16.84 0.33
CA GLN A 85 -18.37 16.15 -0.24
C GLN A 85 -17.98 15.39 -1.50
N ILE A 86 -18.72 14.32 -1.80
CA ILE A 86 -18.49 13.48 -2.98
C ILE A 86 -19.50 13.86 -4.06
N ASN A 87 -19.02 14.49 -5.14
CA ASN A 87 -19.87 14.92 -6.25
C ASN A 87 -20.04 13.84 -7.33
N TYR A 88 -19.12 12.87 -7.43
CA TYR A 88 -19.06 11.92 -8.54
C TYR A 88 -18.75 10.48 -8.08
N LEU A 89 -19.51 9.51 -8.59
CA LEU A 89 -19.19 8.08 -8.53
C LEU A 89 -18.87 7.60 -9.94
N VAL A 90 -17.57 7.42 -10.23
CA VAL A 90 -17.09 7.03 -11.57
C VAL A 90 -16.98 5.52 -11.69
N LEU A 91 -17.75 4.93 -12.62
CA LEU A 91 -17.78 3.49 -12.87
C LEU A 91 -16.72 3.10 -13.91
N SER A 92 -15.75 2.29 -13.48
CA SER A 92 -14.65 1.79 -14.30
C SER A 92 -14.71 0.26 -14.51
N GLY A 93 -13.99 -0.24 -15.52
CA GLY A 93 -13.88 -1.68 -15.79
C GLY A 93 -15.18 -2.34 -16.24
N GLY A 94 -15.22 -3.68 -16.18
CA GLY A 94 -16.34 -4.50 -16.69
C GLY A 94 -17.65 -4.40 -15.89
N LEU A 95 -17.65 -3.79 -14.71
CA LEU A 95 -18.89 -3.56 -13.94
C LEU A 95 -19.71 -2.40 -14.51
N ARG A 96 -19.08 -1.43 -15.19
CA ARG A 96 -19.80 -0.34 -15.90
C ARG A 96 -20.79 -0.90 -16.91
N SER A 97 -20.41 -1.91 -17.69
CA SER A 97 -21.24 -2.45 -18.77
C SER A 97 -22.52 -3.14 -18.29
N SER A 98 -22.68 -3.41 -16.98
CA SER A 98 -23.95 -3.90 -16.44
C SER A 98 -24.92 -2.74 -16.21
N ALA A 99 -25.93 -2.63 -17.08
CA ALA A 99 -27.04 -1.70 -16.91
C ALA A 99 -27.77 -1.93 -15.58
N TYR A 100 -27.87 -3.18 -15.13
CA TYR A 100 -28.43 -3.53 -13.82
C TYR A 100 -27.68 -2.88 -12.64
N VAL A 101 -26.34 -3.01 -12.61
CA VAL A 101 -25.49 -2.40 -11.57
C VAL A 101 -25.61 -0.88 -11.62
N GLN A 102 -25.60 -0.26 -12.82
CA GLN A 102 -25.80 1.18 -12.95
C GLN A 102 -27.14 1.65 -12.38
N LYS A 103 -28.25 0.96 -12.71
CA LYS A 103 -29.58 1.28 -12.21
C LYS A 103 -29.63 1.18 -10.69
N ARG A 104 -29.10 0.10 -10.11
CA ARG A 104 -29.06 -0.12 -8.66
C ARG A 104 -28.22 0.92 -7.93
N LEU A 105 -27.03 1.26 -8.41
CA LEU A 105 -26.20 2.31 -7.81
C LEU A 105 -26.86 3.70 -7.90
N LYS A 106 -27.51 4.03 -9.03
CA LYS A 106 -28.28 5.28 -9.15
C LYS A 106 -29.43 5.31 -8.14
N THR A 107 -30.24 4.27 -8.04
CA THR A 107 -31.32 4.17 -7.06
C THR A 107 -30.82 4.24 -5.61
N ALA A 108 -29.65 3.67 -5.30
CA ALA A 108 -29.12 3.59 -3.94
C ALA A 108 -28.45 4.87 -3.42
N PHE A 109 -28.12 5.83 -4.29
CA PHE A 109 -27.32 7.02 -3.92
C PHE A 109 -27.82 8.36 -4.51
N THR A 110 -28.96 8.38 -5.21
CA THR A 110 -29.51 9.62 -5.82
C THR A 110 -31.00 9.81 -5.49
N GLY A 111 -31.51 11.02 -5.72
CA GLY A 111 -32.88 11.38 -5.35
C GLY A 111 -33.07 11.33 -3.83
N ALA A 112 -34.18 10.74 -3.37
CA ALA A 112 -34.50 10.62 -1.94
C ALA A 112 -33.52 9.73 -1.15
N ASN A 113 -32.69 8.92 -1.82
CA ASN A 113 -31.74 7.99 -1.20
C ASN A 113 -30.30 8.56 -1.17
N PHE A 114 -30.12 9.88 -1.24
CA PHE A 114 -28.79 10.48 -1.20
C PHE A 114 -28.07 10.18 0.12
N HIS A 115 -26.75 10.04 0.08
CA HIS A 115 -25.95 9.92 1.30
C HIS A 115 -25.54 11.32 1.79
N PRO A 116 -25.52 11.63 3.11
CA PRO A 116 -25.16 12.96 3.60
C PRO A 116 -23.77 13.45 3.18
N ALA A 117 -22.81 12.55 2.97
CA ALA A 117 -21.48 12.88 2.45
C ALA A 117 -21.45 13.16 0.92
N ALA A 118 -22.57 12.97 0.22
CA ALA A 118 -22.69 12.97 -1.23
C ALA A 118 -24.08 13.48 -1.71
N PRO A 119 -24.55 14.67 -1.25
CA PRO A 119 -25.93 15.12 -1.45
C PRO A 119 -26.30 15.38 -2.91
N SER A 120 -25.31 15.58 -3.78
CA SER A 120 -25.50 15.86 -5.22
C SER A 120 -24.74 14.86 -6.10
N LEU A 121 -24.60 13.61 -5.64
CA LEU A 121 -23.81 12.58 -6.31
C LEU A 121 -24.31 12.30 -7.74
N LYS A 122 -23.40 12.40 -8.71
CA LYS A 122 -23.62 11.96 -10.09
C LYS A 122 -22.91 10.63 -10.34
N VAL A 123 -23.67 9.59 -10.67
CA VAL A 123 -23.12 8.28 -11.07
C VAL A 123 -22.78 8.32 -12.56
N ILE A 124 -21.47 8.37 -12.85
CA ILE A 124 -20.94 8.50 -14.22
C ILE A 124 -20.36 7.16 -14.66
N ALA A 125 -20.96 6.58 -15.70
CA ALA A 125 -20.25 5.69 -16.61
C ALA A 125 -19.58 6.57 -17.67
N ALA A 126 -18.32 6.29 -18.06
CA ALA A 126 -17.80 6.86 -19.31
C ALA A 126 -18.66 6.38 -20.50
N GLU A 127 -18.47 6.93 -21.70
CA GLU A 127 -19.21 6.50 -22.89
C GLU A 127 -18.40 5.47 -23.71
N ASN A 128 -18.97 4.94 -24.79
CA ASN A 128 -18.30 4.21 -25.90
C ASN A 128 -17.10 3.31 -25.52
N ASP A 129 -17.34 2.25 -24.72
CA ASP A 129 -16.36 1.26 -24.22
C ASP A 129 -15.08 1.75 -23.51
N GLU A 130 -14.83 3.06 -23.45
CA GLU A 130 -13.57 3.65 -22.97
C GLU A 130 -13.24 3.36 -21.50
N SER A 131 -14.24 2.95 -20.71
CA SER A 131 -14.11 2.65 -19.27
C SER A 131 -13.31 1.38 -18.97
N GLN A 132 -13.31 0.39 -19.87
CA GLN A 132 -12.42 -0.76 -19.72
C GLN A 132 -10.96 -0.34 -19.87
N LEU A 133 -10.71 0.67 -20.71
CA LEU A 133 -9.39 1.25 -20.95
C LEU A 133 -9.06 2.43 -20.02
N ALA A 134 -10.00 2.94 -19.20
CA ALA A 134 -9.81 4.17 -18.44
C ALA A 134 -8.58 4.15 -17.52
N VAL A 135 -8.29 3.00 -16.89
CA VAL A 135 -7.09 2.81 -16.07
C VAL A 135 -5.82 2.90 -16.93
N VAL A 136 -5.79 2.22 -18.08
CA VAL A 136 -4.63 2.22 -18.99
C VAL A 136 -4.43 3.59 -19.63
N LYS A 137 -5.50 4.25 -20.10
CA LYS A 137 -5.46 5.63 -20.60
C LYS A 137 -4.92 6.60 -19.55
N GLY A 138 -5.38 6.48 -18.30
CA GLY A 138 -4.88 7.29 -17.18
C GLY A 138 -3.38 7.09 -16.91
N LEU A 139 -2.89 5.84 -16.97
CA LEU A 139 -1.46 5.53 -16.83
C LEU A 139 -0.63 6.08 -18.01
N VAL A 140 -1.13 5.97 -19.24
CA VAL A 140 -0.48 6.55 -20.43
C VAL A 140 -0.43 8.07 -20.33
N TRP A 141 -1.50 8.72 -19.88
CA TRP A 141 -1.51 10.18 -19.67
C TRP A 141 -0.57 10.61 -18.54
N ASP A 142 -0.49 9.89 -17.41
CA ASP A 142 0.50 10.16 -16.36
C ASP A 142 1.94 10.07 -16.90
N GLN A 143 2.25 9.02 -17.68
CA GLN A 143 3.57 8.84 -18.28
C GLN A 143 3.89 9.93 -19.32
N MET A 144 2.93 10.30 -20.18
CA MET A 144 3.09 11.38 -21.15
C MET A 144 3.28 12.75 -20.47
N GLN A 145 2.59 13.00 -19.36
CA GLN A 145 2.79 14.23 -18.59
C GLN A 145 4.17 14.24 -17.94
N ARG A 146 4.59 13.16 -17.28
CA ARG A 146 5.93 13.05 -16.68
C ARG A 146 7.05 13.31 -17.70
N GLN A 147 6.92 12.79 -18.93
CA GLN A 147 7.87 13.06 -20.01
C GLN A 147 7.90 14.54 -20.45
N LYS A 148 6.76 15.25 -20.40
CA LYS A 148 6.66 16.65 -20.83
C LYS A 148 7.01 17.67 -19.74
N THR A 149 6.74 17.36 -18.47
CA THR A 149 6.80 18.34 -17.37
C THR A 149 7.66 17.89 -16.19
N GLY A 150 8.14 16.65 -16.19
CA GLY A 150 8.83 16.02 -15.05
C GLY A 150 7.90 15.61 -13.90
N LYS A 151 6.60 15.90 -13.94
CA LYS A 151 5.68 15.79 -12.79
C LYS A 151 4.54 14.79 -13.01
N ALA A 152 4.10 14.15 -11.93
CA ALA A 152 2.90 13.32 -11.90
C ALA A 152 1.63 14.08 -12.30
N VAL A 153 0.63 13.37 -12.83
CA VAL A 153 -0.77 13.82 -12.83
C VAL A 153 -1.32 13.74 -11.40
N LEU A 154 -1.14 12.58 -10.76
CA LEU A 154 -1.50 12.36 -9.37
C LEU A 154 -0.28 12.62 -8.48
N LYS A 155 -0.12 13.88 -8.06
CA LYS A 155 0.95 14.31 -7.14
C LYS A 155 0.86 13.62 -5.80
N GLU A 156 -0.33 13.48 -5.23
CA GLU A 156 -0.51 13.05 -3.84
C GLU A 156 -1.24 11.72 -3.72
N ARG A 157 -0.83 10.92 -2.73
CA ARG A 157 -1.44 9.63 -2.38
C ARG A 157 -1.55 9.52 -0.87
N MET A 158 -2.69 9.04 -0.39
CA MET A 158 -2.90 8.73 1.02
C MET A 158 -2.33 7.33 1.35
N ALA A 159 -1.55 7.23 2.42
CA ALA A 159 -1.01 5.96 2.90
C ALA A 159 -2.14 5.05 3.44
N ARG A 160 -2.32 3.86 2.87
CA ARG A 160 -3.39 2.92 3.32
C ARG A 160 -3.02 2.07 4.54
N ALA A 161 -1.78 2.18 5.00
CA ALA A 161 -1.19 1.43 6.10
C ALA A 161 0.05 2.18 6.58
N SER A 162 0.52 1.85 7.79
CA SER A 162 1.81 2.28 8.29
C SER A 162 2.90 1.30 7.86
N TYR A 163 4.06 1.83 7.44
CA TYR A 163 5.23 1.06 7.03
C TYR A 163 6.42 1.43 7.90
N GLY A 164 7.10 0.43 8.42
CA GLY A 164 8.19 0.60 9.38
C GLY A 164 9.41 -0.23 9.04
N VAL A 165 10.56 0.19 9.56
CA VAL A 165 11.80 -0.58 9.53
C VAL A 165 12.05 -1.14 10.93
N VAL A 166 12.32 -2.44 11.01
CA VAL A 166 12.73 -3.07 12.27
C VAL A 166 14.20 -2.77 12.51
N CYS A 167 14.49 -2.18 13.65
CA CYS A 167 15.82 -1.86 14.10
C CYS A 167 15.89 -1.93 15.62
N ASP A 168 17.08 -2.08 16.18
CA ASP A 168 17.26 -1.83 17.61
C ASP A 168 17.16 -0.30 17.83
N VAL A 169 17.12 0.20 19.07
CA VAL A 169 17.12 1.66 19.39
C VAL A 169 17.84 1.91 20.72
N PRO A 170 18.60 3.01 20.93
CA PRO A 170 19.23 3.28 22.21
C PRO A 170 18.22 3.34 23.34
N TYR A 171 18.53 2.68 24.45
CA TYR A 171 17.70 2.69 25.65
C TYR A 171 17.65 4.10 26.27
N ASP A 172 16.46 4.56 26.64
CA ASP A 172 16.24 5.79 27.40
C ASP A 172 15.43 5.44 28.66
N PRO A 173 16.03 5.55 29.87
CA PRO A 173 15.35 5.21 31.12
C PRO A 173 14.04 5.95 31.38
N LYS A 174 13.78 7.07 30.70
CA LYS A 174 12.54 7.85 30.84
C LYS A 174 11.38 7.29 30.01
N GLU A 175 11.68 6.82 28.81
CA GLU A 175 10.68 6.38 27.82
C GLU A 175 10.48 4.85 27.83
N ASP A 176 11.46 4.09 28.33
CA ASP A 176 11.52 2.62 28.21
C ASP A 176 11.13 1.85 29.48
N PHE A 177 10.25 2.40 30.30
CA PHE A 177 9.90 1.74 31.55
C PHE A 177 9.31 0.33 31.30
N GLY A 178 9.91 -0.69 31.91
CA GLY A 178 9.52 -2.10 31.74
C GLY A 178 10.22 -2.85 30.59
N HIS A 179 10.88 -2.18 29.65
CA HIS A 179 11.66 -2.87 28.62
C HIS A 179 13.04 -3.32 29.16
N THR A 180 13.52 -4.48 28.70
CA THR A 180 14.84 -5.02 29.08
C THR A 180 15.89 -4.66 28.01
N PRO A 181 16.81 -3.72 28.27
CA PRO A 181 17.88 -3.41 27.32
C PRO A 181 18.97 -4.47 27.30
N TYR A 182 19.54 -4.69 26.12
CA TYR A 182 20.80 -5.41 25.96
C TYR A 182 21.95 -4.40 25.82
N LYS A 183 23.16 -4.81 26.20
CA LYS A 183 24.38 -4.04 25.96
C LYS A 183 24.98 -4.48 24.64
N ASP A 184 25.16 -3.54 23.71
CA ASP A 184 25.72 -3.85 22.41
C ASP A 184 27.20 -4.26 22.50
N PRO A 185 27.62 -5.33 21.78
CA PRO A 185 28.99 -5.86 21.89
C PRO A 185 30.07 -4.99 21.23
N ILE A 186 29.71 -4.10 20.29
CA ILE A 186 30.66 -3.30 19.51
C ILE A 186 30.99 -1.99 20.24
N ASP A 187 29.98 -1.22 20.65
CA ASP A 187 30.18 0.11 21.28
C ASP A 187 29.78 0.20 22.77
N GLY A 188 29.18 -0.87 23.31
CA GLY A 188 28.81 -0.96 24.71
C GLY A 188 27.67 -0.02 25.14
N LYS A 189 26.89 0.54 24.21
CA LYS A 189 25.66 1.28 24.52
C LYS A 189 24.53 0.33 24.93
N LEU A 190 23.58 0.82 25.73
CA LEU A 190 22.34 0.10 26.05
C LEU A 190 21.32 0.31 24.93
N MET A 191 20.66 -0.78 24.54
CA MET A 191 19.88 -0.90 23.31
C MET A 191 18.62 -1.75 23.57
N LEU A 192 17.47 -1.33 23.03
CA LEU A 192 16.29 -2.19 22.90
C LEU A 192 16.30 -2.90 21.54
N LYS A 193 15.91 -4.17 21.52
CA LYS A 193 15.91 -5.00 20.31
C LYS A 193 14.55 -5.01 19.60
N GLY A 194 14.54 -5.04 18.27
CA GLY A 194 13.31 -5.27 17.49
C GLY A 194 12.28 -4.14 17.51
N HIS A 195 12.71 -2.93 17.85
CA HIS A 195 11.86 -1.75 17.77
C HIS A 195 11.48 -1.45 16.32
N ILE A 196 10.33 -0.80 16.12
CA ILE A 196 9.87 -0.37 14.80
C ILE A 196 10.08 1.14 14.71
N VAL A 197 10.70 1.58 13.62
CA VAL A 197 10.70 3.00 13.23
C VAL A 197 9.72 3.15 12.08
N TRP A 198 8.55 3.72 12.38
CA TRP A 198 7.51 4.03 11.41
C TRP A 198 7.95 5.18 10.52
N VAL A 199 8.32 4.87 9.28
CA VAL A 199 8.76 5.85 8.29
C VAL A 199 7.58 6.44 7.53
N ILE A 200 6.52 5.67 7.34
CA ILE A 200 5.26 6.14 6.76
C ILE A 200 4.15 5.72 7.71
N LYS A 201 3.29 6.65 8.11
CA LYS A 201 2.08 6.36 8.89
C LYS A 201 0.87 6.27 7.95
N LYS A 202 -0.12 5.45 8.31
CA LYS A 202 -1.46 5.39 7.70
C LYS A 202 -2.11 6.78 7.65
N ASP A 203 -2.98 6.99 6.66
CA ASP A 203 -3.71 8.23 6.35
C ASP A 203 -2.84 9.46 6.03
N HIS A 204 -1.52 9.39 6.24
CA HIS A 204 -0.61 10.47 5.92
C HIS A 204 -0.49 10.68 4.39
N LEU A 205 -0.40 11.95 3.99
CA LEU A 205 -0.26 12.36 2.60
C LEU A 205 1.18 12.12 2.13
N ILE A 206 1.33 11.48 0.98
CA ILE A 206 2.61 11.21 0.33
C ILE A 206 2.57 11.86 -1.04
N ASN A 207 3.40 12.88 -1.22
CA ASN A 207 3.70 13.38 -2.56
C ASN A 207 4.58 12.34 -3.27
N VAL A 208 4.14 11.93 -4.46
CA VAL A 208 4.74 10.91 -5.34
C VAL A 208 6.04 11.40 -5.96
N ASP A 209 6.17 12.72 -6.12
CA ASP A 209 7.35 13.37 -6.67
C ASP A 209 8.31 13.86 -5.55
N ASP A 210 7.97 13.67 -4.26
CA ASP A 210 8.84 14.01 -3.11
C ASP A 210 9.65 12.80 -2.59
N ASP A 211 10.94 13.04 -2.40
CA ASP A 211 11.90 12.02 -1.98
C ASP A 211 11.94 11.86 -0.45
N LYS A 212 10.91 11.20 0.12
CA LYS A 212 10.92 10.84 1.55
C LYS A 212 12.09 9.92 1.89
N THR A 213 13.12 10.54 2.45
CA THR A 213 14.44 9.97 2.66
C THR A 213 14.73 9.90 4.15
N TYR A 214 15.05 8.71 4.63
CA TYR A 214 15.36 8.45 6.03
C TYR A 214 16.82 8.06 6.13
N THR A 215 17.57 8.77 6.97
CA THR A 215 18.96 8.42 7.24
C THR A 215 19.01 7.22 8.17
N PHE A 216 19.59 6.15 7.65
CA PHE A 216 20.04 5.02 8.42
C PHE A 216 21.57 5.07 8.55
N THR A 217 22.08 4.39 9.54
CA THR A 217 23.51 4.18 9.74
C THR A 217 23.69 2.67 10.07
N ARG A 218 24.91 2.09 10.09
CA ARG A 218 25.26 0.68 10.46
C ARG A 218 26.67 0.66 11.03
N ILE A 219 26.92 -0.10 12.10
CA ILE A 219 28.26 -0.35 12.63
C ILE A 219 28.63 -1.81 12.48
N PHE A 220 29.93 -2.04 12.29
CA PHE A 220 30.53 -3.35 12.08
C PHE A 220 32.00 -3.32 12.50
N MET A 221 32.52 -4.47 12.92
CA MET A 221 33.95 -4.64 13.15
C MET A 221 34.72 -4.77 11.83
N ARG A 222 36.03 -4.49 11.86
CA ARG A 222 36.89 -4.44 10.66
C ARG A 222 36.94 -5.77 9.86
N ASP A 223 36.73 -6.89 10.54
CA ASP A 223 36.73 -8.26 10.04
C ASP A 223 35.35 -8.79 9.61
N GLN A 224 34.27 -8.08 9.96
CA GLN A 224 32.91 -8.51 9.67
C GLN A 224 32.49 -8.20 8.22
N PRO A 225 31.65 -9.05 7.60
CA PRO A 225 31.11 -8.77 6.27
C PRO A 225 30.24 -7.51 6.31
N ARG A 226 30.45 -6.61 5.35
CA ARG A 226 29.62 -5.41 5.14
C ARG A 226 28.28 -5.74 4.48
N LYS A 227 27.61 -6.79 4.95
CA LYS A 227 26.31 -7.30 4.48
C LYS A 227 25.35 -7.38 5.65
N TRP A 228 24.13 -6.88 5.48
CA TRP A 228 23.08 -7.00 6.50
C TRP A 228 21.70 -7.08 5.89
N LYS A 229 20.79 -7.69 6.64
CA LYS A 229 19.37 -7.76 6.34
C LYS A 229 18.62 -6.75 7.21
N SER A 230 17.64 -6.07 6.62
CA SER A 230 16.74 -5.15 7.31
C SER A 230 15.31 -5.58 7.04
N THR A 231 14.53 -5.77 8.11
CA THR A 231 13.13 -6.21 8.00
C THR A 231 12.24 -4.98 7.84
N ILE A 232 11.35 -5.04 6.85
CA ILE A 232 10.29 -4.06 6.63
C ILE A 232 8.99 -4.66 7.14
N VAL A 233 8.22 -3.88 7.90
CA VAL A 233 6.94 -4.28 8.48
C VAL A 233 5.81 -3.35 8.02
N ILE A 234 4.59 -3.88 8.06
CA ILE A 234 3.35 -3.18 7.78
C ILE A 234 2.38 -3.37 8.95
N CYS A 235 1.65 -2.31 9.31
CA CYS A 235 0.56 -2.33 10.28
C CYS A 235 -0.64 -1.53 9.75
N HIS A 236 -1.86 -1.98 10.04
CA HIS A 236 -3.10 -1.36 9.57
C HIS A 236 -3.86 -0.57 10.65
N ASN A 237 -3.36 -0.56 11.89
CA ASN A 237 -3.87 0.26 12.98
C ASN A 237 -3.76 1.75 12.64
N ASP A 238 -4.52 2.58 13.34
CA ASP A 238 -4.46 4.03 13.17
C ASP A 238 -3.14 4.61 13.72
N PRO A 239 -2.72 5.81 13.27
CA PRO A 239 -1.39 6.39 13.54
C PRO A 239 -0.96 6.51 15.01
N ASP A 240 -1.93 6.49 15.92
CA ASP A 240 -1.79 6.67 17.36
C ASP A 240 -1.72 5.32 18.10
N ASP A 241 -2.28 4.26 17.51
CA ASP A 241 -2.28 2.88 18.02
C ASP A 241 -1.15 2.02 17.41
N LEU A 242 -0.07 2.66 16.96
CA LEU A 242 1.03 1.96 16.31
C LEU A 242 2.00 1.34 17.33
N PRO A 243 2.22 0.01 17.30
CA PRO A 243 3.15 -0.64 18.23
C PRO A 243 4.58 -0.18 17.97
N ASN A 244 5.33 0.00 19.06
CA ASN A 244 6.73 0.43 19.03
C ASN A 244 7.71 -0.73 18.79
N ASN A 245 7.29 -1.99 18.89
CA ASN A 245 8.13 -3.18 18.79
C ASN A 245 7.43 -4.29 18.00
N VAL A 246 8.21 -5.18 17.37
CA VAL A 246 7.68 -6.39 16.70
C VAL A 246 7.22 -7.47 17.68
N ARG A 247 7.48 -7.30 18.98
CA ARG A 247 7.03 -8.20 20.05
C ARG A 247 6.22 -7.45 21.07
N ASP A 248 5.22 -8.13 21.63
CA ASP A 248 4.55 -7.71 22.86
C ASP A 248 4.90 -8.72 23.98
N GLY A 249 5.54 -8.22 25.04
CA GLY A 249 6.14 -9.05 26.08
C GLY A 249 7.05 -10.17 25.54
N LYS A 250 6.54 -11.41 25.50
CA LYS A 250 7.24 -12.60 24.98
C LYS A 250 6.75 -13.03 23.59
N GLU A 251 5.61 -12.55 23.13
CA GLU A 251 4.96 -13.02 21.89
C GLU A 251 5.30 -12.10 20.71
N GLU A 252 4.94 -12.49 19.49
CA GLU A 252 5.01 -11.59 18.33
C GLU A 252 3.78 -10.68 18.33
N ASN A 253 3.96 -9.40 17.99
CA ASN A 253 2.83 -8.48 17.94
C ASN A 253 1.96 -8.78 16.71
N ALA A 254 0.72 -9.22 16.94
CA ALA A 254 -0.19 -9.71 15.90
C ALA A 254 -0.58 -8.66 14.83
N ASP A 255 -0.51 -7.38 15.18
CA ASP A 255 -0.83 -6.26 14.28
C ASP A 255 0.33 -5.92 13.33
N VAL A 256 1.55 -6.40 13.65
CA VAL A 256 2.77 -6.14 12.88
C VAL A 256 3.08 -7.32 11.96
N LYS A 257 2.94 -7.11 10.65
CA LYS A 257 3.24 -8.14 9.65
C LYS A 257 4.55 -7.84 8.95
N LYS A 258 5.41 -8.85 8.78
CA LYS A 258 6.61 -8.74 7.94
C LYS A 258 6.18 -8.56 6.48
N LEU A 259 6.53 -7.43 5.88
CA LEU A 259 6.26 -7.11 4.49
C LEU A 259 7.39 -7.59 3.57
N ALA A 260 8.64 -7.31 3.95
CA ALA A 260 9.81 -7.64 3.15
C ALA A 260 11.08 -7.79 3.99
N GLU A 261 12.11 -8.36 3.38
CA GLU A 261 13.48 -8.36 3.90
C GLU A 261 14.41 -7.77 2.84
N VAL A 262 15.13 -6.71 3.20
CA VAL A 262 16.04 -6.00 2.29
C VAL A 262 17.47 -6.33 2.71
N GLU A 263 18.20 -7.05 1.85
CA GLU A 263 19.65 -7.22 2.00
C GLU A 263 20.38 -6.00 1.44
N SER A 264 21.35 -5.49 2.18
CA SER A 264 22.26 -4.44 1.74
C SER A 264 23.68 -5.00 1.72
N ASP A 265 24.39 -4.83 0.60
CA ASP A 265 25.77 -5.28 0.42
C ASP A 265 26.69 -4.08 0.13
N LEU A 266 27.42 -3.63 1.15
CA LEU A 266 28.44 -2.59 1.04
C LEU A 266 29.87 -3.19 0.99
N SER A 267 30.03 -4.47 0.66
CA SER A 267 31.36 -5.10 0.53
C SER A 267 32.24 -4.39 -0.52
N LYS A 268 31.63 -3.90 -1.61
CA LYS A 268 32.33 -3.17 -2.68
C LYS A 268 32.58 -1.68 -2.39
N VAL A 269 32.03 -1.14 -1.30
CA VAL A 269 32.25 0.26 -0.90
C VAL A 269 33.59 0.39 -0.18
N SER A 270 34.41 1.36 -0.59
CA SER A 270 35.72 1.65 0.01
C SER A 270 35.58 2.04 1.48
N ILE A 271 36.49 1.53 2.33
CA ILE A 271 36.43 1.73 3.79
C ILE A 271 36.47 3.22 4.18
N ASN A 272 37.14 4.05 3.37
CA ASN A 272 37.28 5.50 3.58
C ASN A 272 35.94 6.27 3.45
N LYS A 273 34.85 5.61 3.06
CA LYS A 273 33.49 6.18 3.06
C LYS A 273 32.74 5.97 4.39
N PHE A 274 33.34 5.26 5.34
CA PHE A 274 32.78 5.02 6.68
C PHE A 274 33.54 5.83 7.74
N THR A 275 32.89 6.11 8.86
CA THR A 275 33.53 6.82 9.99
C THR A 275 34.23 5.81 10.89
N GLU A 276 35.53 5.96 11.15
CA GLU A 276 36.20 5.10 12.13
C GLU A 276 35.93 5.59 13.56
N HIS A 277 35.60 4.68 14.46
CA HIS A 277 35.40 4.92 15.87
C HIS A 277 36.28 3.99 16.70
N ARG A 278 36.80 4.50 17.82
CA ARG A 278 37.55 3.70 18.79
C ARG A 278 36.59 3.09 19.80
N GLY A 279 36.65 1.77 19.99
CA GLY A 279 35.88 1.08 21.02
C GLY A 279 36.24 1.54 22.44
N LYS A 280 35.31 1.35 23.39
CA LYS A 280 35.59 1.63 24.81
C LYS A 280 36.70 0.70 25.32
N ARG A 281 37.63 1.23 26.12
CA ARG A 281 38.63 0.42 26.85
C ARG A 281 37.90 -0.62 27.71
N LYS A 282 38.42 -1.85 27.76
CA LYS A 282 37.91 -2.87 28.70
C LYS A 282 38.19 -2.41 30.13
N LEU A 283 37.38 -2.90 31.09
CA LEU A 283 37.58 -2.62 32.51
C LEU A 283 39.03 -2.97 32.92
N PHE A 284 39.64 -2.16 33.79
CA PHE A 284 41.07 -2.22 34.14
C PHE A 284 42.08 -1.80 33.04
N GLY A 285 41.65 -1.06 32.02
CA GLY A 285 42.48 -0.05 31.32
C GLY A 285 43.63 -0.53 30.42
N MET A 286 44.07 -1.79 30.51
CA MET A 286 45.26 -2.32 29.83
C MET A 286 45.07 -2.72 28.36
N LYS A 287 43.84 -2.82 27.86
CA LYS A 287 43.57 -3.05 26.43
C LYS A 287 42.67 -1.97 25.85
N GLN A 288 43.17 -1.33 24.80
CA GLN A 288 42.44 -0.39 23.96
C GLN A 288 41.24 -1.11 23.33
N GLY A 289 40.08 -0.46 23.28
CA GLY A 289 38.90 -1.05 22.64
C GLY A 289 39.12 -1.13 21.14
N GLU A 290 38.65 -2.22 20.53
CA GLU A 290 38.76 -2.46 19.10
C GLU A 290 38.10 -1.34 18.28
N SER A 291 38.71 -1.00 17.15
CA SER A 291 38.17 -0.01 16.22
C SER A 291 36.98 -0.59 15.46
N TYR A 292 35.87 0.14 15.42
CA TYR A 292 34.70 -0.20 14.62
C TYR A 292 34.41 0.89 13.59
N TRP A 293 33.69 0.54 12.54
CA TRP A 293 33.29 1.47 11.48
C TRP A 293 31.81 1.80 11.59
N GLU A 294 31.45 3.03 11.23
CA GLU A 294 30.08 3.52 11.13
C GLU A 294 29.79 3.96 9.69
N ALA A 295 28.95 3.20 8.98
CA ALA A 295 28.39 3.56 7.68
C ALA A 295 27.13 4.39 7.87
N ARG A 296 27.02 5.57 7.24
CA ARG A 296 25.76 6.33 7.14
C ARG A 296 25.22 6.25 5.71
N TYR A 297 23.93 5.98 5.56
CA TYR A 297 23.28 5.82 4.26
C TYR A 297 21.82 6.25 4.30
N ASN A 298 21.37 6.87 3.22
CA ASN A 298 19.99 7.32 3.08
C ASN A 298 19.15 6.25 2.37
N VAL A 299 17.96 5.95 2.91
CA VAL A 299 16.99 5.06 2.28
C VAL A 299 15.76 5.88 1.91
N LYS A 300 15.43 5.88 0.61
CA LYS A 300 14.25 6.52 0.05
C LYS A 300 13.09 5.53 -0.01
N PHE A 301 11.92 5.93 0.48
CA PHE A 301 10.70 5.11 0.48
C PHE A 301 9.70 5.70 -0.51
N VAL A 302 9.36 4.94 -1.55
CA VAL A 302 8.41 5.37 -2.60
C VAL A 302 7.20 4.46 -2.59
N ILE A 303 5.99 4.97 -2.36
CA ILE A 303 4.78 4.15 -2.47
C ILE A 303 4.28 4.15 -3.92
N GLY A 304 4.26 2.95 -4.53
CA GLY A 304 3.81 2.75 -5.89
C GLY A 304 2.30 2.86 -6.08
N ALA A 305 1.86 2.90 -7.35
CA ALA A 305 0.45 3.07 -7.70
C ALA A 305 -0.48 1.92 -7.26
N ALA A 306 0.08 0.73 -7.03
CA ALA A 306 -0.59 -0.43 -6.48
C ALA A 306 0.27 -1.02 -5.37
N ALA A 307 -0.22 -0.94 -4.12
CA ALA A 307 0.17 -1.65 -2.89
C ALA A 307 1.65 -1.73 -2.43
N ASP A 308 2.64 -1.51 -3.29
CA ASP A 308 4.02 -1.87 -3.04
C ASP A 308 4.86 -0.63 -2.71
N ALA A 309 5.41 -0.60 -1.49
CA ALA A 309 6.51 0.27 -1.14
C ALA A 309 7.77 -0.20 -1.91
N ARG A 310 8.31 0.68 -2.76
CA ARG A 310 9.53 0.45 -3.52
C ARG A 310 10.73 1.08 -2.82
N PHE A 311 11.84 0.34 -2.83
CA PHE A 311 13.13 0.71 -2.27
C PHE A 311 14.14 0.82 -3.43
N GLN A 312 15.07 1.77 -3.38
CA GLN A 312 16.07 2.00 -4.44
C GLN A 312 17.51 1.76 -3.90
N GLY A 313 18.20 0.76 -4.46
CA GLY A 313 19.58 0.33 -4.14
C GLY A 313 19.97 -0.92 -4.93
N GLN A 314 21.21 -1.06 -5.41
CA GLN A 314 21.60 -2.11 -6.37
C GLN A 314 21.82 -3.51 -5.74
N GLN A 315 21.43 -4.55 -6.49
CA GLN A 315 21.49 -5.99 -6.17
C GLN A 315 22.53 -6.74 -7.03
N TRP A 316 22.92 -7.96 -6.63
CA TRP A 316 23.51 -8.98 -7.51
C TRP A 316 22.67 -10.28 -7.50
N THR A 317 21.83 -10.50 -8.53
CA THR A 317 21.23 -11.79 -9.03
C THR A 317 20.61 -12.79 -8.03
N ALA A 318 19.60 -13.61 -8.30
CA ALA A 318 18.48 -13.72 -9.25
C ALA A 318 17.56 -14.84 -8.63
N GLN A 319 16.27 -15.00 -8.92
CA GLN A 319 15.36 -14.38 -9.88
C GLN A 319 14.08 -13.92 -9.13
N ASN A 320 12.95 -13.66 -9.81
CA ASN A 320 11.64 -13.37 -9.19
C ASN A 320 11.61 -12.30 -8.07
N ALA A 321 12.52 -11.30 -8.10
CA ALA A 321 12.48 -10.16 -7.21
C ALA A 321 12.77 -8.85 -7.96
N ILE A 322 11.79 -7.94 -7.87
CA ILE A 322 11.83 -6.46 -7.95
C ILE A 322 13.04 -5.84 -8.69
N LYS A 323 12.75 -5.20 -9.83
CA LYS A 323 13.72 -4.42 -10.62
C LYS A 323 13.97 -3.03 -9.99
N ILE A 324 15.23 -2.65 -9.87
CA ILE A 324 15.70 -1.32 -9.45
C ILE A 324 16.61 -0.77 -10.56
N ASP A 325 16.51 0.52 -10.85
CA ASP A 325 17.22 1.19 -11.95
C ASP A 325 17.90 2.48 -11.44
N TRP A 326 19.01 2.87 -12.07
CA TRP A 326 19.77 4.08 -11.76
C TRP A 326 20.10 4.82 -13.06
N GLN A 327 19.90 6.14 -13.09
CA GLN A 327 20.40 6.98 -14.18
C GLN A 327 21.73 7.63 -13.80
N GLU A 328 22.70 7.50 -14.69
CA GLU A 328 23.95 8.27 -14.68
C GLU A 328 23.95 9.19 -15.91
N GLY A 329 24.26 10.47 -15.71
CA GLY A 329 24.43 11.43 -16.82
C GLY A 329 23.25 12.37 -17.12
N ALA A 330 23.05 13.38 -16.27
CA ALA A 330 22.39 14.63 -16.65
C ALA A 330 23.14 15.83 -16.06
N ASN A 331 24.09 16.38 -16.82
CA ASN A 331 24.82 17.60 -16.46
C ASN A 331 23.99 18.86 -16.81
N VAL A 332 23.43 19.55 -15.80
CA VAL A 332 23.38 21.03 -15.71
C VAL A 332 23.38 21.38 -14.21
N PRO A 333 24.19 22.35 -13.73
CA PRO A 333 24.31 22.64 -12.31
C PRO A 333 23.26 23.64 -11.79
N ALA A 334 22.75 23.40 -10.59
CA ALA A 334 22.25 24.44 -9.70
C ALA A 334 22.72 24.14 -8.26
N ARG A 335 23.24 25.17 -7.57
CA ARG A 335 23.71 25.10 -6.17
C ARG A 335 22.52 25.20 -5.20
N PRO A 336 22.71 24.92 -3.89
CA PRO A 336 21.73 24.15 -3.14
C PRO A 336 20.57 24.97 -2.58
N ALA A 337 19.39 24.36 -2.53
CA ALA A 337 18.53 24.52 -1.38
C ALA A 337 19.02 23.54 -0.30
N GLU A 338 19.53 24.07 0.82
CA GLU A 338 19.90 23.26 1.98
C GLU A 338 18.63 22.78 2.70
N ALA A 339 18.00 21.71 2.18
CA ALA A 339 17.02 20.96 2.93
C ALA A 339 17.73 20.27 4.10
N THR A 340 17.61 20.83 5.30
CA THR A 340 18.21 20.31 6.54
C THR A 340 17.70 18.88 6.79
N PRO A 341 18.53 17.83 6.63
CA PRO A 341 18.03 16.48 6.83
C PRO A 341 17.75 16.28 8.32
N LYS A 342 16.49 16.01 8.69
CA LYS A 342 16.13 15.65 10.07
C LYS A 342 16.96 14.42 10.47
N LYS A 343 17.88 14.63 11.44
CA LYS A 343 19.00 13.72 11.72
C LYS A 343 18.56 12.46 12.46
N PHE A 344 18.16 11.45 11.71
CA PHE A 344 18.00 10.10 12.22
C PHE A 344 19.28 9.29 12.00
N TYR A 345 19.53 8.37 12.90
CA TYR A 345 20.69 7.47 12.91
C TYR A 345 20.10 6.07 12.93
N SER A 346 20.79 5.10 12.34
CA SER A 346 20.56 3.69 12.64
C SER A 346 21.90 3.01 12.94
N THR A 347 21.94 1.83 13.53
CA THR A 347 22.86 0.77 13.14
C THR A 347 22.11 -0.54 12.97
N GLY A 348 20.89 -0.44 12.42
CA GLY A 348 19.73 -1.06 13.07
C GLY A 348 19.61 -0.52 14.49
N ARG A 349 19.54 0.82 14.66
CA ARG A 349 19.61 1.59 15.93
C ARG A 349 18.94 2.96 15.81
N GLY A 350 17.63 3.00 15.62
CA GLY A 350 16.86 4.25 15.47
C GLY A 350 16.99 5.17 16.70
N ARG A 351 16.71 6.48 16.56
CA ARG A 351 16.57 7.41 17.71
C ARG A 351 15.10 7.61 18.09
N ARG A 352 14.84 8.00 19.34
CA ARG A 352 13.47 8.16 19.89
C ARG A 352 12.75 9.47 19.65
N LYS A 353 13.45 10.59 19.48
CA LYS A 353 12.77 11.90 19.45
C LYS A 353 12.03 12.11 18.12
N TYR A 354 10.71 12.13 18.23
CA TYR A 354 9.79 12.59 17.19
C TYR A 354 9.48 14.06 17.45
N GLU A 355 10.07 14.95 16.66
CA GLU A 355 9.62 16.34 16.53
C GLU A 355 9.01 16.47 15.12
N TRP A 356 7.68 16.39 15.08
CA TRP A 356 6.93 16.92 13.94
C TRP A 356 7.31 18.39 13.80
N GLY A 357 7.58 18.81 12.57
CA GLY A 357 7.55 20.23 12.28
C GLY A 357 6.07 20.50 12.07
N ASP A 358 5.51 21.37 12.90
CA ASP A 358 4.26 22.02 12.56
C ASP A 358 4.63 23.01 11.45
N ASP A 359 4.63 22.52 10.20
CA ASP A 359 4.75 23.35 9.01
C ASP A 359 3.36 23.94 8.69
N ASP A 360 2.81 24.68 9.66
CA ASP A 360 1.64 25.56 9.53
C ASP A 360 2.13 27.02 9.44
N GLU A 361 1.43 27.81 8.60
CA GLU A 361 1.56 29.27 8.42
C GLU A 361 2.83 29.82 7.72
N GLU A 362 2.76 29.97 6.38
CA GLU A 362 2.50 31.28 5.72
C GLU A 362 1.89 31.09 4.30
#